data_AF-A0A4P8GVN6-F1
#
_entry.id   AF-A0A4P8GVN6-F1
#
_cell.length_a   1.000
_cell.length_b   1.000
_cell.length_c   1.000
_cell.angle_alpha   90.00
_cell.angle_beta   90.00
_cell.angle_gamma   90.00
#
_symmetry.space_group_name_H-M   'P 1'
#
loop_
_entity.id
_entity.type
_entity.pdbx_description
1 polymer ?
#
loop_
_entity_poly.entity_id
_entity_poly.type
_entity_poly.pdbx_seq_one_letter_code
_entity_poly.pdbx_strand_id
1 'polypeptide(L)'
;MDITADLDTVWVTNDGVIIATNVRVWARHLVLTDPAHVARAAVMRRDFRTQRVHRPEPEEAVQVRDLAAYDEIFGIDLGQHPALLEAAS
;
A
#
# COMPACT_ATOMS: atom_id res chain seq x y z
N MET A 1 -7.30 4.69 19.07
CA MET A 1 -5.87 4.91 18.81
C MET A 1 -5.62 6.41 18.88
N ASP A 2 -4.73 6.82 19.77
CA ASP A 2 -4.45 8.23 20.05
C ASP A 2 -2.96 8.52 19.86
N ILE A 3 -2.66 9.77 19.48
CA ILE A 3 -1.29 10.24 19.23
C ILE A 3 -1.09 11.51 20.04
N THR A 4 -0.10 11.50 20.92
CA THR A 4 0.29 12.65 21.75
C THR A 4 1.78 12.94 21.54
N ALA A 5 2.18 14.21 21.59
CA ALA A 5 3.57 14.58 21.38
C ALA A 5 3.97 15.78 22.24
N ASP A 6 5.21 15.74 22.73
CA ASP A 6 5.91 16.92 23.24
C ASP A 6 6.91 17.43 22.18
N LEU A 7 7.87 18.27 22.56
CA LEU A 7 8.85 18.82 21.61
C LEU A 7 9.83 17.78 21.04
N ASP A 8 10.06 16.69 21.77
CA ASP A 8 11.13 15.73 21.53
C ASP A 8 10.63 14.31 21.21
N THR A 9 9.41 13.97 21.63
CA THR A 9 8.86 12.61 21.59
C THR A 9 7.42 12.59 21.13
N VAL A 10 7.07 11.54 20.38
CA VAL A 10 5.72 11.19 19.95
C VAL A 10 5.37 9.82 20.53
N TRP A 11 4.24 9.75 21.22
CA TRP A 11 3.65 8.51 21.73
C TRP A 11 2.40 8.17 20.95
N VAL A 12 2.24 6.87 20.70
CA VAL A 12 1.07 6.30 20.05
C VAL A 12 0.47 5.28 21.00
N THR A 13 -0.81 5.45 21.33
CA THR A 13 -1.54 4.56 22.23
C THR A 13 -2.72 3.89 21.53
N ASN A 14 -3.06 2.70 21.99
CA ASN A 14 -4.31 2.03 21.66
C ASN A 14 -4.93 1.49 22.95
N ASP A 15 -6.16 1.90 23.26
CA ASP A 15 -6.89 1.51 24.47
C ASP A 15 -6.07 1.73 25.76
N GLY A 16 -5.34 2.83 25.83
CA GLY A 16 -4.49 3.20 26.98
C GLY A 16 -3.12 2.51 27.02
N VAL A 17 -2.83 1.58 26.10
CA VAL A 17 -1.51 0.93 26.00
C VAL A 17 -0.63 1.66 25.00
N ILE A 18 0.60 2.00 25.38
CA ILE A 18 1.59 2.56 24.44
C ILE A 18 2.03 1.46 23.48
N ILE A 19 1.81 1.68 22.20
CA ILE A 19 2.18 0.75 21.13
C ILE A 19 3.38 1.22 20.31
N ALA A 20 3.71 2.52 20.34
CA ALA A 20 4.94 3.05 19.75
C ALA A 20 5.40 4.34 20.45
N THR A 21 6.72 4.53 20.49
CA THR A 21 7.39 5.75 20.97
C THR A 21 8.47 6.14 19.96
N ASN A 22 8.45 7.37 19.47
CA ASN A 22 9.41 7.86 18.48
C ASN A 22 9.96 9.23 18.86
N VAL A 23 11.21 9.49 18.49
CA VAL A 23 11.77 10.85 18.53
C VAL A 23 11.01 11.72 17.53
N ARG A 24 10.66 12.93 17.94
CA ARG A 24 9.97 13.89 17.10
C ARG A 24 10.94 14.46 16.07
N VAL A 25 10.52 14.42 14.81
CA VAL A 25 11.29 14.97 13.69
C VAL A 25 10.50 16.12 13.06
N TRP A 26 11.16 17.27 12.92
CA TRP A 26 10.58 18.47 12.33
C TRP A 26 10.97 18.56 10.85
N ALA A 27 10.26 17.83 10.00
CA ALA A 27 10.51 17.80 8.56
C ALA A 27 9.20 17.96 7.77
N ARG A 28 9.30 18.44 6.53
CA ARG A 28 8.18 18.44 5.57
C ARG A 28 8.24 17.18 4.72
N HIS A 29 7.10 16.49 4.58
CA HIS A 29 6.94 15.29 3.75
C HIS A 29 7.92 14.14 4.05
N LEU A 30 8.10 13.80 5.33
CA LEU A 30 8.90 12.65 5.73
C LEU A 30 8.00 11.48 6.15
N VAL A 31 8.35 10.27 5.72
CA VAL A 31 7.73 9.02 6.19
C VAL A 31 8.66 8.36 7.19
N LEU A 32 8.22 8.25 8.44
CA LEU A 32 8.91 7.50 9.48
C LEU A 32 8.27 6.12 9.59
N THR A 33 9.08 5.06 9.46
CA THR A 33 8.60 3.68 9.61
C THR A 33 9.35 3.03 10.75
N ASP A 34 8.63 2.36 11.63
CA ASP A 34 9.22 1.54 12.69
C ASP A 34 10.10 0.43 12.07
N PRO A 35 11.39 0.31 12.46
CA PRO A 35 12.27 -0.77 12.00
C PRO A 35 11.67 -2.16 12.19
N ALA A 36 10.92 -2.41 13.28
CA ALA A 36 10.25 -3.68 13.53
C ALA A 36 9.15 -3.93 12.48
N HIS A 37 8.41 -2.89 12.09
CA HIS A 37 7.42 -2.97 11.03
C HIS A 37 8.07 -3.27 9.67
N VAL A 38 9.19 -2.61 9.33
CA VAL A 38 9.95 -2.88 8.10
C VAL A 38 10.41 -4.33 8.05
N ALA A 39 10.97 -4.84 9.15
CA ALA A 39 11.43 -6.22 9.25
C ALA A 39 10.28 -7.20 9.08
N ARG A 40 9.14 -6.98 9.75
CA ARG A 40 7.96 -7.84 9.63
C ARG A 40 7.39 -7.84 8.22
N ALA A 41 7.28 -6.66 7.59
CA ALA A 41 6.84 -6.52 6.22
C ALA A 41 7.78 -7.20 5.22
N ALA A 42 9.10 -7.24 5.48
CA ALA A 42 10.05 -7.96 4.65
C ALA A 42 9.81 -9.48 4.67
N VAL A 43 9.54 -10.04 5.86
CA VAL A 43 9.18 -11.47 6.02
C VAL A 43 7.88 -11.78 5.27
N MET A 44 6.83 -11.00 5.50
CA MET A 44 5.53 -11.21 4.82
C MET A 44 5.66 -11.16 3.30
N ARG A 45 6.44 -10.21 2.77
CA ARG A 45 6.70 -10.14 1.32
C ARG A 45 7.48 -11.35 0.80
N ARG A 46 8.42 -11.89 1.58
CA ARG A 46 9.15 -13.11 1.21
C ARG A 46 8.19 -14.30 1.16
N ASP A 47 7.38 -14.48 2.18
CA ASP A 47 6.44 -15.61 2.29
C ASP A 47 5.36 -15.54 1.21
N PHE A 48 4.86 -14.35 0.90
CA PHE A 48 3.91 -14.17 -0.20
C PHE A 48 4.52 -14.53 -1.56
N ARG A 49 5.79 -14.14 -1.80
CA ARG A 49 6.48 -14.49 -3.06
C ARG A 49 6.67 -16.01 -3.19
N THR A 50 7.05 -16.71 -2.13
CA THR A 50 7.21 -18.17 -2.17
C THR A 50 5.86 -18.88 -2.37
N GLN A 51 4.79 -18.38 -1.78
CA GLN A 51 3.43 -18.91 -1.99
C GLN A 51 2.93 -18.73 -3.42
N ARG A 52 3.25 -17.63 -4.11
CA ARG A 52 2.83 -17.43 -5.51
C ARG A 52 3.50 -18.39 -6.48
N VAL A 53 4.73 -18.81 -6.23
CA VAL A 53 5.41 -19.83 -7.06
C VAL A 53 4.69 -21.18 -6.99
N HIS A 54 4.01 -21.46 -5.88
CA HIS A 54 3.25 -22.68 -5.65
C HIS A 54 1.73 -22.47 -5.71
N ARG A 55 1.26 -21.34 -6.25
CA ARG A 55 -0.17 -21.10 -6.37
C ARG A 55 -0.73 -22.05 -7.44
N PRO A 56 -1.58 -23.03 -7.07
CA PRO A 56 -2.29 -23.80 -8.08
C PRO A 56 -3.16 -22.84 -8.89
N GLU A 57 -3.37 -23.15 -10.17
CA GLU A 57 -4.35 -22.43 -10.98
C GLU A 57 -5.69 -22.40 -10.22
N PRO A 58 -6.42 -21.28 -10.23
CA PRO A 58 -7.72 -21.21 -9.58
C PRO A 58 -8.58 -22.40 -10.05
N GLU A 59 -9.03 -23.23 -9.12
CA GLU A 59 -9.83 -24.43 -9.43
C GLU A 59 -11.13 -24.08 -10.15
N GLU A 60 -11.61 -22.84 -9.94
CA GLU A 60 -12.70 -22.25 -10.71
C GLU A 60 -12.15 -21.14 -11.60
N ALA A 61 -12.43 -21.25 -12.90
CA ALA A 61 -12.40 -20.12 -13.82
C ALA A 61 -13.46 -19.11 -13.35
N VAL A 62 -13.09 -18.23 -12.43
CA VAL A 62 -13.90 -17.06 -12.09
C VAL A 62 -14.18 -16.34 -13.40
N GLN A 63 -15.45 -16.07 -13.69
CA GLN A 63 -15.84 -15.36 -14.89
C GLN A 63 -15.16 -13.98 -14.89
N VAL A 64 -14.10 -13.84 -15.67
CA VAL A 64 -13.45 -12.55 -15.90
C VAL A 64 -14.30 -11.80 -16.90
N ARG A 65 -14.96 -10.73 -16.45
CA ARG A 65 -15.67 -9.82 -17.35
C ARG A 65 -14.63 -9.11 -18.22
N ASP A 66 -14.97 -8.88 -19.49
CA ASP A 66 -14.19 -8.01 -20.35
C ASP A 66 -13.99 -6.64 -19.68
N LEU A 67 -12.74 -6.18 -19.62
CA LEU A 67 -12.39 -4.89 -19.01
C LEU A 67 -13.06 -3.72 -19.74
N ALA A 68 -13.32 -3.85 -21.05
CA ALA A 68 -14.01 -2.84 -21.83
C ALA A 68 -15.45 -2.59 -21.32
N ALA A 69 -16.06 -3.55 -20.63
CA ALA A 69 -17.36 -3.34 -20.01
C ALA A 69 -17.31 -2.31 -18.86
N TYR A 70 -16.18 -2.19 -18.17
CA TYR A 70 -16.00 -1.13 -17.17
C TYR A 70 -15.80 0.22 -17.82
N ASP A 71 -15.07 0.28 -18.93
CA ASP A 71 -14.89 1.51 -19.70
C ASP A 71 -16.25 2.03 -20.20
N GLU A 72 -17.15 1.15 -20.66
CA GLU A 72 -18.51 1.53 -21.05
C GLU A 72 -19.34 2.03 -19.86
N ILE A 73 -19.33 1.32 -18.73
CA ILE A 73 -20.07 1.71 -17.52
C ILE A 73 -19.61 3.08 -16.99
N PHE A 74 -18.31 3.34 -17.04
CA PHE A 74 -17.72 4.57 -16.52
C PHE A 74 -17.52 5.66 -17.58
N GLY A 75 -17.85 5.38 -18.85
CA GLY A 75 -17.66 6.31 -19.96
C GLY A 75 -16.19 6.68 -20.20
N ILE A 76 -15.27 5.74 -19.97
CA ILE A 76 -13.83 5.93 -20.19
C ILE A 76 -13.54 5.71 -21.67
N ASP A 77 -13.31 6.80 -22.41
CA ASP A 77 -12.78 6.72 -23.78
C ASP A 77 -11.25 6.84 -23.75
N LEU A 78 -10.57 5.70 -23.83
CA LEU A 78 -9.10 5.64 -23.94
C LEU A 78 -8.58 6.22 -25.26
N GLY A 79 -9.45 6.44 -26.27
CA GLY A 79 -9.14 7.07 -27.55
C GLY A 79 -9.12 8.60 -27.52
N GLN A 80 -9.50 9.23 -26.40
CA GLN A 80 -9.60 10.69 -26.28
C GLN A 80 -8.56 11.33 -25.35
N HIS A 81 -7.46 10.63 -25.05
CA HIS A 81 -6.34 11.19 -24.28
C HIS A 81 -5.13 11.54 -25.17
N PRO A 82 -5.04 12.75 -25.76
CA PRO A 82 -3.99 13.13 -26.71
C PRO A 82 -2.60 13.39 -26.09
N ALA A 83 -2.17 12.71 -25.01
CA ALA A 83 -0.89 13.03 -24.38
C ALA A 83 -0.22 11.93 -23.52
N LEU A 84 -0.39 10.64 -23.81
CA LEU A 84 0.38 9.58 -23.11
C LEU A 84 1.39 8.83 -24.00
N LEU A 85 1.52 9.21 -25.27
CA LEU A 85 2.47 8.60 -26.21
C LEU A 85 3.90 9.15 -26.13
N GLU A 86 4.18 10.20 -25.33
CA GLU A 86 5.54 10.76 -25.20
C GLU A 86 6.36 10.23 -24.01
N ALA A 87 5.80 9.39 -23.13
CA ALA A 87 6.50 8.99 -21.90
C ALA A 87 7.25 7.63 -21.99
N ALA A 88 7.50 7.10 -23.19
CA ALA A 88 8.18 5.81 -23.35
C ALA A 88 9.15 5.75 -24.54
N SER A 89 10.02 6.74 -24.69
CA SER A 89 11.24 6.62 -25.50
C SER A 89 12.49 7.03 -24.73
#